data_AF-C9JIU2-F1
#
_entry.id   AF-C9JIU2-F1
#
_cell.length_a   1.000
_cell.length_b   1.000
_cell.length_c   1.000
_cell.angle_alpha   90.00
_cell.angle_beta   90.00
_cell.angle_gamma   90.00
#
_symmetry.space_group_name_H-M   'P 1'
#
loop_
_entity.id
_entity.type
_entity.pdbx_description
1 polymer ?
#
loop_
_entity_poly.entity_id
_entity_poly.type
_entity_poly.pdbx_seq_one_letter_code
_entity_poly.pdbx_strand_id
1 'polypeptide(L)'
;MLTAVPSHLFSAKNGRVDSEDRRSRHCPYLDTINRSVLDFDFEKLCSISLSHINAYACLVCGKYFQGRGLKSHAYIHSVQFSHHVFLNLHTLKFYCLPDNYEIIDSSLEDITYVLKPTFTKQQIANLDK
;
A
#
# COMPACT_ATOMS: atom_id res chain seq x y z
N MET A 1 -42.91 -23.94 -41.08
CA MET A 1 -41.49 -23.54 -41.09
C MET A 1 -41.22 -22.79 -39.80
N LEU A 2 -40.65 -23.47 -38.81
CA LEU A 2 -40.25 -22.89 -37.54
C LEU A 2 -38.76 -22.56 -37.64
N THR A 3 -38.38 -21.28 -37.64
CA THR A 3 -36.97 -20.87 -37.52
C THR A 3 -36.67 -20.56 -36.06
N ALA A 4 -35.88 -21.43 -35.45
CA ALA A 4 -35.26 -21.21 -34.15
C ALA A 4 -34.15 -20.14 -34.29
N VAL A 5 -34.17 -19.10 -33.43
CA VAL A 5 -33.06 -18.17 -33.28
C VAL A 5 -32.32 -18.55 -31.98
N PRO A 6 -31.01 -18.83 -32.04
CA PRO A 6 -30.27 -19.27 -30.87
C PRO A 6 -30.01 -18.11 -29.90
N SER A 7 -30.31 -18.41 -28.64
CA SER A 7 -29.95 -17.69 -27.43
C SER A 7 -28.43 -17.64 -27.23
N HIS A 8 -27.78 -16.53 -27.53
CA HIS A 8 -26.51 -16.17 -26.90
C HIS A 8 -26.45 -14.67 -26.61
N LEU A 9 -26.95 -14.36 -25.40
CA LEU A 9 -26.41 -13.41 -24.44
C LEU A 9 -25.15 -12.65 -24.91
N PHE A 10 -25.31 -11.45 -25.46
CA PHE A 10 -24.23 -10.47 -25.49
C PHE A 10 -24.02 -9.95 -24.07
N SER A 11 -23.06 -10.58 -23.38
CA SER A 11 -22.64 -10.21 -22.04
C SER A 11 -21.90 -8.87 -22.08
N ALA A 12 -22.40 -7.90 -21.33
CA ALA A 12 -21.75 -6.63 -21.06
C ALA A 12 -20.40 -6.87 -20.35
N LYS A 13 -19.28 -6.78 -21.08
CA LYS A 13 -17.96 -6.70 -20.48
C LYS A 13 -17.66 -5.25 -20.11
N ASN A 14 -18.20 -4.80 -18.99
CA ASN A 14 -17.77 -3.57 -18.34
C ASN A 14 -16.52 -3.87 -17.49
N GLY A 15 -15.41 -4.17 -18.15
CA GLY A 15 -14.11 -4.36 -17.50
C GLY A 15 -13.47 -2.99 -17.30
N ARG A 16 -13.58 -2.43 -16.10
CA ARG A 16 -12.68 -1.35 -15.67
C ARG A 16 -11.29 -1.95 -15.52
N VAL A 17 -10.48 -1.84 -16.57
CA VAL A 17 -9.03 -1.95 -16.43
C VAL A 17 -8.63 -0.69 -15.69
N ASP A 18 -8.47 -0.77 -14.36
CA ASP A 18 -7.82 0.30 -13.61
C ASP A 18 -6.44 0.48 -14.24
N SER A 19 -6.28 1.55 -15.01
CA SER A 19 -5.04 1.86 -15.69
C SER A 19 -4.04 2.23 -14.60
N GLU A 20 -3.07 1.35 -14.34
CA GLU A 20 -1.99 1.61 -13.38
C GLU A 20 -1.38 3.00 -13.66
N ASP A 21 -1.21 3.81 -12.62
CA ASP A 21 -0.56 5.12 -12.78
C ASP A 21 0.88 4.88 -13.26
N ARG A 22 1.31 5.58 -14.32
CA ARG A 22 2.65 5.41 -14.90
C ARG A 22 3.77 5.65 -13.88
N ARG A 23 3.48 6.42 -12.82
CA ARG A 23 4.39 6.73 -11.71
C ARG A 23 4.54 5.57 -10.72
N SER A 24 3.65 4.58 -10.73
CA SER A 24 3.66 3.48 -9.75
C SER A 24 5.00 2.74 -9.68
N ARG A 25 5.71 2.63 -10.80
CA ARG A 25 7.03 1.97 -10.88
C ARG A 25 8.22 2.93 -10.98
N HIS A 26 7.96 4.23 -10.86
CA HIS A 26 8.95 5.30 -11.03
C HIS A 26 8.76 6.39 -9.97
N CYS A 27 8.51 6.00 -8.72
CA CYS A 27 8.34 6.94 -7.62
C CYS A 27 9.67 7.64 -7.34
N PRO A 28 9.76 8.98 -7.45
CA PRO A 28 11.03 9.70 -7.31
C PRO A 28 11.47 9.86 -5.84
N TYR A 29 10.65 9.41 -4.88
CA TYR A 29 10.86 9.66 -3.45
C TYR A 29 11.35 8.42 -2.69
N LEU A 30 11.66 7.32 -3.36
CA LEU A 30 12.08 6.07 -2.70
C LEU A 30 13.40 6.21 -1.92
N ASP A 31 14.26 7.14 -2.35
CA ASP A 31 15.51 7.51 -1.68
C ASP A 31 15.29 8.21 -0.33
N THR A 32 14.11 8.79 -0.09
CA THR A 32 13.75 9.45 1.18
C THR A 32 13.40 8.46 2.30
N ILE A 33 13.24 7.17 1.98
CA ILE A 33 12.85 6.15 2.95
C ILE A 33 13.96 5.94 3.97
N ASN A 34 13.62 6.09 5.24
CA ASN A 34 14.53 5.82 6.34
C ASN A 34 14.11 4.55 7.07
N ARG A 35 14.80 3.45 6.80
CA ARG A 35 14.49 2.13 7.38
C ARG A 35 14.80 2.05 8.88
N SER A 36 15.72 2.86 9.40
CA SER A 36 16.15 2.77 10.81
C SER A 36 15.12 3.30 11.81
N VAL A 37 14.14 4.08 11.34
CA VAL A 37 13.06 4.64 12.17
C VAL A 37 11.75 3.83 12.08
N LEU A 38 11.73 2.75 11.29
CA LEU A 38 10.54 1.93 11.11
C LEU A 38 10.49 0.88 12.23
N ASP A 39 9.59 1.11 13.18
CA ASP A 39 9.31 0.18 14.27
C ASP A 39 7.85 -0.29 14.18
N PHE A 40 7.68 -1.53 13.73
CA PHE A 40 6.38 -2.14 13.48
C PHE A 40 5.83 -2.95 14.65
N ASP A 41 6.53 -2.97 15.79
CA ASP A 41 6.11 -3.71 16.98
C ASP A 41 5.02 -2.95 17.77
N PHE A 42 4.85 -1.66 17.51
CA PHE A 42 3.80 -0.83 18.14
C PHE A 42 2.40 -1.03 17.56
N GLU A 43 1.40 -0.63 18.34
CA GLU A 43 0.01 -0.69 17.95
C GLU A 43 -0.28 0.21 16.72
N LYS A 44 -1.05 -0.32 15.77
CA LYS A 44 -1.33 0.30 14.47
C LYS A 44 -2.40 1.38 14.58
N LEU A 45 -2.05 2.45 15.28
CA LEU A 45 -2.89 3.58 15.62
C LEU A 45 -2.41 4.86 14.96
N CYS A 46 -3.32 5.68 14.46
CA CYS A 46 -2.96 7.04 14.08
C CYS A 46 -2.46 7.81 15.30
N SER A 47 -1.26 8.38 15.20
CA SER A 47 -0.62 9.19 16.25
C SER A 47 -1.36 10.50 16.60
N ILE A 48 -2.40 10.87 15.82
CA ILE A 48 -3.22 12.06 16.04
C ILE A 48 -4.60 11.69 16.57
N SER A 49 -5.35 10.83 15.85
CA SER A 49 -6.72 10.47 16.23
C SER A 49 -6.85 9.24 17.11
N LEU A 50 -5.76 8.49 17.34
CA LEU A 50 -5.80 7.17 17.98
C LEU A 50 -6.80 6.20 17.32
N SER A 51 -7.03 6.36 16.02
CA SER A 51 -7.89 5.44 15.27
C SER A 51 -7.07 4.33 14.60
N HIS A 52 -7.59 3.11 14.62
CA HIS A 52 -7.04 1.97 13.87
C HIS A 52 -7.48 1.95 12.39
N ILE A 53 -8.51 2.72 12.04
CA ILE A 53 -9.14 2.62 10.73
C ILE A 53 -8.26 3.30 9.68
N ASN A 54 -7.85 2.52 8.66
CA ASN A 54 -7.03 3.00 7.56
C ASN A 54 -5.74 3.68 8.03
N ALA A 55 -4.97 3.03 8.89
CA ALA A 55 -3.67 3.53 9.35
C ALA A 55 -2.57 3.32 8.29
N TYR A 56 -1.76 4.35 8.10
CA TYR A 56 -0.62 4.40 7.19
C TYR A 56 0.65 4.76 7.95
N ALA A 57 1.73 4.01 7.74
CA ALA A 57 3.05 4.36 8.25
C ALA A 57 3.76 5.30 7.28
N CYS A 58 4.28 6.41 7.79
CA CYS A 58 5.20 7.26 7.04
C CYS A 58 6.58 6.60 7.03
N LEU A 59 7.09 6.26 5.84
CA LEU A 59 8.37 5.56 5.72
C LEU A 59 9.62 6.44 5.88
N VAL A 60 9.42 7.73 6.11
CA VAL A 60 10.49 8.71 6.34
C VAL A 60 10.72 8.94 7.84
N CYS A 61 9.65 8.91 8.66
CA CYS A 61 9.75 9.18 10.10
C CYS A 61 9.14 8.12 11.02
N GLY A 62 8.61 7.02 10.48
CA GLY A 62 8.03 5.91 11.24
C GLY A 62 6.66 6.18 11.85
N LYS A 63 6.18 7.43 11.91
CA LYS A 63 4.89 7.77 12.52
C LYS A 63 3.70 7.26 11.72
N TYR A 64 2.62 6.91 12.43
CA TYR A 64 1.39 6.39 11.86
C TYR A 64 0.31 7.46 11.75
N PHE A 65 -0.41 7.48 10.64
CA PHE A 65 -1.44 8.46 10.33
C PHE A 65 -2.66 7.82 9.69
N GLN A 66 -3.84 8.36 9.99
CA GLN A 66 -5.09 7.86 9.46
C GLN A 66 -5.39 8.45 8.08
N GLY A 67 -5.82 7.58 7.16
CA GLY A 67 -6.36 7.91 5.85
C GLY A 67 -5.30 8.40 4.87
N ARG A 68 -5.64 8.35 3.57
CA ARG A 68 -4.80 8.88 2.48
C ARG A 68 -5.48 9.93 1.61
N GLY A 69 -6.79 10.11 1.78
CA GLY A 69 -7.58 11.09 1.02
C GLY A 69 -7.30 12.53 1.47
N LEU A 70 -7.87 13.50 0.73
CA LEU A 70 -7.78 14.91 1.08
C LEU A 70 -8.16 15.15 2.55
N LYS A 71 -7.42 16.02 3.24
CA LYS A 71 -7.60 16.37 4.66
C LYS A 71 -7.37 15.24 5.66
N SER A 72 -7.02 14.04 5.22
CA SER A 72 -6.58 12.98 6.14
C SER A 72 -5.25 13.33 6.80
N HIS A 73 -4.94 12.68 7.91
CA HIS A 73 -3.71 12.96 8.64
C HIS A 73 -2.47 12.58 7.84
N ALA A 74 -2.48 11.48 7.06
CA ALA A 74 -1.32 11.13 6.24
C ALA A 74 -1.16 12.10 5.07
N TYR A 75 -2.27 12.53 4.46
CA TYR A 75 -2.24 13.55 3.41
C TYR A 75 -1.65 14.87 3.93
N ILE A 76 -2.17 15.38 5.05
CA ILE A 76 -1.68 16.62 5.67
C ILE A 76 -0.20 16.46 6.05
N HIS A 77 0.18 15.34 6.67
CA HIS A 77 1.57 15.04 7.02
C HIS A 77 2.50 15.07 5.81
N SER A 78 2.07 14.50 4.68
CA SER A 78 2.86 14.48 3.45
C SER A 78 3.21 15.88 2.95
N VAL A 79 2.23 16.79 2.96
CA VAL A 79 2.41 18.17 2.50
C VAL A 79 3.19 18.99 3.53
N GLN A 80 2.90 18.84 4.81
CA GLN A 80 3.54 19.64 5.87
C GLN A 80 5.01 19.32 6.08
N PHE A 81 5.38 18.04 5.96
CA PHE A 81 6.73 17.57 6.26
C PHE A 81 7.51 17.14 5.02
N SER A 82 6.91 17.20 3.83
CA SER A 82 7.51 16.67 2.59
C SER A 82 7.90 15.18 2.70
N HIS A 83 7.11 14.41 3.46
CA HIS A 83 7.29 12.97 3.58
C HIS A 83 6.29 12.26 2.68
N HIS A 84 6.73 11.79 1.52
CA HIS A 84 5.79 11.39 0.47
C HIS A 84 5.45 9.90 0.45
N VAL A 85 6.26 9.05 1.07
CA VAL A 85 6.09 7.59 0.96
C VAL A 85 5.40 7.02 2.19
N PHE A 86 4.27 6.33 1.97
CA PHE A 86 3.46 5.74 3.02
C PHE A 86 3.13 4.27 2.74
N LEU A 87 3.05 3.47 3.79
CA LEU A 87 2.62 2.07 3.75
C LEU A 87 1.27 1.92 4.44
N ASN A 88 0.26 1.38 3.76
CA ASN A 88 -0.97 0.97 4.43
C ASN A 88 -0.69 -0.25 5.32
N LEU A 89 -0.89 -0.11 6.62
CA LEU A 89 -0.53 -1.12 7.64
C LEU A 89 -1.43 -2.36 7.62
N HIS A 90 -2.53 -2.34 6.86
CA HIS A 90 -3.45 -3.46 6.70
C HIS A 90 -3.29 -4.16 5.34
N THR A 91 -3.29 -3.39 4.25
CA THR A 91 -3.21 -3.97 2.89
C THR A 91 -1.79 -4.22 2.41
N LEU A 92 -0.78 -3.70 3.13
CA LEU A 92 0.64 -3.75 2.77
C LEU A 92 0.96 -3.06 1.43
N LYS A 93 0.07 -2.18 0.96
CA LYS A 93 0.27 -1.39 -0.25
C LYS A 93 0.97 -0.08 0.07
N PHE A 94 1.93 0.29 -0.78
CA PHE A 94 2.65 1.54 -0.67
C PHE A 94 1.96 2.63 -1.49
N TYR A 95 2.00 3.86 -1.01
CA TYR A 95 1.39 5.01 -1.66
C TYR A 95 2.31 6.22 -1.59
N CYS A 96 2.36 6.97 -2.69
CA CYS A 96 2.93 8.30 -2.71
C CYS A 96 1.82 9.31 -2.39
N LEU A 97 1.98 10.14 -1.37
CA LEU A 97 1.10 11.27 -1.05
C LEU A 97 1.89 12.58 -1.21
N PRO A 98 1.26 13.71 -1.59
CA PRO A 98 -0.18 13.93 -1.74
C PRO A 98 -0.78 13.42 -3.07
N ASP A 99 0.06 13.00 -4.02
CA ASP A 99 -0.35 12.62 -5.39
C ASP A 99 -1.24 11.37 -5.48
N ASN A 100 -1.28 10.58 -4.40
CA ASN A 100 -2.19 9.46 -4.16
C ASN A 100 -2.16 8.36 -5.25
N TYR A 101 -0.97 8.00 -5.71
CA TYR A 101 -0.75 6.81 -6.54
C TYR A 101 -0.13 5.66 -5.72
N GLU A 102 -0.47 4.42 -6.07
CA GLU A 102 0.14 3.22 -5.48
C GLU A 102 1.57 3.07 -6.01
N ILE A 103 2.51 2.73 -5.13
CA ILE A 103 3.90 2.45 -5.49
C ILE A 103 4.07 0.93 -5.57
N ILE A 104 4.64 0.46 -6.67
CA ILE A 104 4.89 -0.95 -6.97
C ILE A 104 6.39 -1.08 -7.24
N ASP A 105 7.15 -1.48 -6.22
CA ASP A 105 8.60 -1.60 -6.29
C ASP A 105 9.10 -2.73 -5.38
N SER A 106 9.91 -3.64 -5.93
CA SER A 106 10.42 -4.81 -5.19
C SER A 106 11.42 -4.45 -4.10
N SER A 107 12.04 -3.27 -4.16
CA SER A 107 12.97 -2.79 -3.12
C SER A 107 12.28 -2.49 -1.78
N LEU A 108 10.95 -2.53 -1.73
CA LEU A 108 10.14 -2.30 -0.53
C LEU A 108 9.65 -3.59 0.14
N GLU A 109 9.94 -4.75 -0.46
CA GLU A 109 9.51 -6.05 0.06
C GLU A 109 10.08 -6.32 1.46
N ASP A 110 11.32 -5.89 1.72
CA ASP A 110 11.97 -5.98 3.03
C ASP A 110 11.13 -5.30 4.13
N ILE A 111 10.57 -4.12 3.86
CA ILE A 111 9.72 -3.38 4.81
C ILE A 111 8.45 -4.17 5.13
N THR A 112 7.79 -4.76 4.11
CA THR A 112 6.61 -5.60 4.35
C THR A 112 6.95 -6.88 5.09
N TYR A 113 8.14 -7.44 4.87
CA TYR A 113 8.61 -8.63 5.55
C TYR A 113 8.87 -8.38 7.04
N VAL A 114 9.42 -7.21 7.40
CA VAL A 114 9.56 -6.80 8.81
C VAL A 114 8.19 -6.63 9.46
N LEU A 115 7.25 -5.96 8.78
CA LEU A 115 5.90 -5.72 9.31
C LEU A 115 5.05 -7.00 9.42
N LYS A 116 5.20 -7.93 8.48
CA LYS A 116 4.45 -9.18 8.43
C LYS A 116 5.33 -10.29 7.83
N PRO A 117 6.16 -10.94 8.66
CA PRO A 117 7.02 -12.03 8.20
C PRO A 117 6.19 -13.14 7.57
N THR A 118 6.62 -13.62 6.41
CA THR A 118 6.03 -14.79 5.76
C THR A 118 7.12 -15.82 5.48
N PHE A 119 6.82 -17.10 5.63
CA PHE A 119 7.81 -18.15 5.45
C PHE A 119 7.26 -19.22 4.52
N THR A 120 8.06 -19.59 3.53
CA THR A 120 7.81 -20.77 2.71
C THR A 120 8.08 -22.04 3.53
N LYS A 121 7.46 -23.15 3.14
CA LYS A 121 7.70 -24.45 3.78
C LYS A 121 9.18 -24.84 3.80
N GLN A 122 9.92 -24.47 2.75
CA GLN A 122 11.36 -24.73 2.65
C GLN A 122 12.17 -23.87 3.63
N GLN A 123 11.81 -22.59 3.81
CA GLN A 123 12.45 -21.74 4.82
C GLN A 123 12.20 -22.28 6.23
N ILE A 124 10.97 -22.72 6.53
CA ILE A 124 10.63 -23.33 7.82
C ILE A 124 11.44 -24.61 8.04
N ALA A 125 11.54 -25.48 7.02
CA ALA A 125 12.27 -26.75 7.12
C ALA A 125 13.79 -26.60 7.36
N ASN A 126 14.35 -25.41 7.14
CA ASN A 126 15.77 -25.11 7.34
C ASN A 126 16.00 -24.15 8.53
N LEU A 127 15.00 -23.83 9.34
CA LEU A 127 15.11 -22.83 10.40
C LEU A 127 15.92 -23.33 11.61
N ASP A 128 15.81 -24.64 11.91
CA ASP A 128 16.39 -25.28 13.10
C ASP A 128 17.50 -26.31 12.76
N LYS A 129 18.05 -26.26 11.55
CA LYS A 129 19.24 -27.05 11.17
C LYS A 129 20.51 -26.27 11.43
#